data_AF-A0A540NP57-F1
#
_entry.id   AF-A0A540NP57-F1
#
_cell.length_a   1.000
_cell.length_b   1.000
_cell.length_c   1.000
_cell.angle_alpha   90.00
_cell.angle_beta   90.00
_cell.angle_gamma   90.00
#
_symmetry.space_group_name_H-M   'P 1'
#
loop_
_entity.id
_entity.type
_entity.pdbx_description
1 polymer ?
#
loop_
_entity_poly.entity_id
_entity_poly.type
_entity_poly.pdbx_seq_one_letter_code
_entity_poly.pdbx_strand_id
1 'polypeptide(L)'
;MVLKAAIELGVLDIIHRAGAGALFSPSQIASQLLTLHNLDATSVLDGMLRLLSAYSVLTCSTIQANGKVIRVYGLAPVSNHLHMSSFMKDAVLEGGLPFSKAYGMNVVDYIGRDDRLGGVFKDSIKVFKKEILEIYMGFEGLRTLVDVGGGDGTILNRIIPKHPAIKGINYDLPSVVKKSPSHPGIEHIARDMFVRIP
;
A
#
# COMPACT_ATOMS: atom_id res chain seq x y z
N MET A 1 -0.05 19.82 -16.97
CA MET A 1 0.54 19.35 -18.25
C MET A 1 1.77 18.47 -18.02
N VAL A 2 2.77 18.90 -17.24
CA VAL A 2 3.99 18.11 -16.99
C VAL A 2 3.73 16.75 -16.32
N LEU A 3 2.82 16.68 -15.33
CA LEU A 3 2.45 15.39 -14.72
C LEU A 3 1.85 14.40 -15.73
N LYS A 4 0.96 14.87 -16.61
CA LYS A 4 0.38 14.05 -17.68
C LYS A 4 1.45 13.52 -18.63
N ALA A 5 2.37 14.38 -19.08
CA ALA A 5 3.47 13.97 -19.94
C ALA A 5 4.41 12.95 -19.24
N ALA A 6 4.67 13.12 -17.94
CA ALA A 6 5.46 12.17 -17.17
C ALA A 6 4.78 10.80 -17.02
N ILE A 7 3.45 10.76 -16.91
CA ILE A 7 2.66 9.53 -16.93
C ILE A 7 2.71 8.88 -18.32
N GLU A 8 2.50 9.64 -19.39
CA GLU A 8 2.53 9.14 -20.77
C GLU A 8 3.91 8.61 -21.18
N LEU A 9 4.99 9.22 -20.68
CA LEU A 9 6.36 8.74 -20.86
C LEU A 9 6.71 7.54 -19.95
N GLY A 10 5.84 7.15 -19.02
CA GLY A 10 6.12 6.05 -18.08
C GLY A 10 7.24 6.36 -17.08
N VAL A 11 7.52 7.63 -16.80
CA VAL A 11 8.62 8.06 -15.90
C VAL A 11 8.40 7.52 -14.48
N LEU A 12 7.18 7.63 -13.98
CA LEU A 12 6.83 7.14 -12.64
C LEU A 12 6.98 5.61 -12.56
N ASP A 13 6.60 4.91 -13.62
CA ASP A 13 6.66 3.44 -13.69
C ASP A 13 8.10 2.93 -13.74
N ILE A 14 8.99 3.64 -14.43
CA ILE A 14 10.43 3.34 -14.46
C ILE A 14 11.00 3.36 -13.04
N ILE A 15 10.72 4.43 -12.27
CA ILE A 15 11.23 4.55 -10.90
C ILE A 15 10.53 3.52 -9.99
N HIS A 16 9.22 3.29 -10.18
CA HIS A 16 8.45 2.33 -9.39
C HIS A 16 8.99 0.90 -9.51
N ARG A 17 9.26 0.43 -10.74
CA ARG A 17 9.76 -0.94 -11.01
C ARG A 17 11.10 -1.23 -10.36
N ALA A 18 11.90 -0.21 -10.07
CA ALA A 18 13.19 -0.35 -9.41
C ALA A 18 13.08 -0.58 -7.89
N GLY A 19 11.89 -0.39 -7.32
CA GLY A 19 11.61 -0.66 -5.91
C GLY A 19 11.61 0.58 -5.00
N ALA A 20 11.19 0.36 -3.75
CA ALA A 20 11.07 1.42 -2.75
C ALA A 20 12.43 2.05 -2.44
N GLY A 21 12.49 3.39 -2.46
CA GLY A 21 13.72 4.14 -2.19
C GLY A 21 14.70 4.24 -3.36
N ALA A 22 14.35 3.70 -4.54
CA ALA A 22 15.19 3.82 -5.72
C ALA A 22 15.35 5.28 -6.17
N LEU A 23 16.58 5.64 -6.55
CA LEU A 23 16.95 6.97 -7.00
C LEU A 23 17.58 6.89 -8.39
N PHE A 24 17.09 7.71 -9.32
CA PHE A 24 17.57 7.74 -10.70
C PHE A 24 17.98 9.13 -11.12
N SER A 25 19.10 9.23 -11.85
CA SER A 25 19.42 10.44 -12.58
C SER A 25 18.49 10.61 -13.79
N PRO A 26 18.34 11.84 -14.33
CA PRO A 26 17.64 12.08 -15.59
C PRO A 26 18.16 11.18 -16.73
N SER A 27 19.48 10.95 -16.80
CA SER A 27 20.07 10.12 -17.84
C SER A 27 19.71 8.64 -17.71
N GLN A 28 19.60 8.11 -16.49
CA GLN A 28 19.19 6.72 -16.25
C GLN A 28 17.70 6.48 -16.53
N ILE A 29 16.86 7.49 -16.29
CA ILE A 29 15.44 7.43 -16.70
C ILE A 29 15.35 7.52 -18.23
N ALA A 30 16.06 8.48 -18.82
CA ALA A 30 16.11 8.68 -20.26
C ALA A 30 16.55 7.41 -21.00
N SER A 31 17.60 6.71 -20.54
CA SER A 31 18.08 5.47 -21.17
C SER A 31 17.07 4.33 -21.19
N GLN A 32 16.03 4.39 -20.36
CA GLN A 32 14.96 3.38 -20.32
C GLN A 32 13.73 3.77 -21.16
N LEU A 33 13.70 4.98 -21.70
CA LEU A 33 12.68 5.41 -22.65
C LEU A 33 13.08 4.90 -24.04
N LEU A 34 12.30 3.97 -24.59
CA LEU A 34 12.57 3.26 -25.85
C LEU A 34 12.63 4.15 -27.10
N THR A 35 12.46 5.47 -26.98
CA THR A 35 12.25 6.42 -28.09
C THR A 35 13.05 7.72 -27.95
N LEU A 36 14.34 7.65 -27.63
CA LEU A 36 15.19 8.85 -27.60
C LEU A 36 16.07 8.99 -28.85
N HIS A 37 15.58 9.79 -29.80
CA HIS A 37 16.36 10.31 -30.93
C HIS A 37 16.88 11.74 -30.68
N ASN A 38 16.69 12.29 -29.48
CA ASN A 38 16.90 13.71 -29.16
C ASN A 38 18.06 13.93 -28.18
N LEU A 39 19.04 14.73 -28.58
CA LEU A 39 20.21 15.13 -27.77
C LEU A 39 19.81 15.93 -26.51
N ASP A 40 18.68 16.66 -26.54
CA ASP A 40 18.20 17.47 -25.44
C ASP A 40 17.23 16.75 -24.49
N ALA A 41 16.90 15.48 -24.77
CA ALA A 41 15.88 14.77 -24.00
C ALA A 41 16.19 14.71 -22.50
N THR A 42 17.47 14.56 -22.14
CA THR A 42 17.90 14.48 -20.75
C THR A 42 17.71 15.81 -20.01
N SER A 43 17.97 16.95 -20.66
CA SER A 43 17.83 18.27 -20.04
C SER A 43 16.36 18.67 -19.89
N VAL A 44 15.53 18.37 -20.89
CA VAL A 44 14.08 18.57 -20.83
C VAL A 44 13.46 17.70 -19.74
N LEU A 45 13.86 16.42 -19.68
CA LEU A 45 13.42 15.50 -18.64
C LEU A 45 13.84 15.98 -17.24
N ASP A 46 15.07 16.45 -17.05
CA ASP A 46 15.50 17.03 -15.76
C ASP A 46 14.61 18.23 -15.37
N GLY A 47 14.25 19.08 -16.34
CA GLY A 47 13.29 20.18 -16.11
C GLY A 47 11.92 19.69 -15.62
N MET A 48 11.39 18.63 -16.24
CA MET A 48 10.14 18.00 -15.81
C MET A 48 10.25 17.42 -14.40
N LEU A 49 11.32 16.66 -14.12
CA LEU A 49 11.56 16.01 -12.83
C LEU A 49 11.73 17.03 -11.69
N ARG A 50 12.41 18.16 -11.96
CA ARG A 50 12.52 19.28 -11.02
C ARG A 50 11.16 19.86 -10.67
N LEU A 51 10.31 20.09 -11.68
CA LEU A 51 8.96 20.61 -11.44
C LEU A 51 8.15 19.62 -10.60
N LEU A 52 8.15 18.34 -10.95
CA LEU A 52 7.46 17.30 -10.17
C LEU A 52 7.98 17.21 -8.73
N SER A 53 9.27 17.42 -8.52
CA SER A 53 9.87 17.47 -7.19
C SER A 53 9.42 18.68 -6.38
N ALA A 54 9.30 19.85 -7.02
CA ALA A 54 8.78 21.07 -6.38
C ALA A 54 7.33 20.90 -5.89
N TYR A 55 6.54 20.05 -6.56
CA TYR A 55 5.18 19.68 -6.17
C TYR A 55 5.12 18.40 -5.31
N SER A 56 6.25 17.94 -4.76
CA SER A 56 6.34 16.75 -3.91
C SER A 56 5.83 15.45 -4.55
N VAL A 57 5.74 15.39 -5.88
CA VAL A 57 5.44 14.14 -6.61
C VAL A 57 6.66 13.24 -6.64
N LEU A 58 7.84 13.84 -6.74
CA LEU A 58 9.13 13.16 -6.65
C LEU A 58 9.93 13.71 -5.47
N THR A 59 10.83 12.89 -4.94
CA THR A 59 11.91 13.36 -4.08
C THR A 59 13.10 13.74 -4.96
N CYS A 60 13.80 14.83 -4.66
CA CYS A 60 15.03 15.23 -5.33
C CYS A 60 16.18 15.22 -4.33
N SER A 61 17.29 14.58 -4.69
CA SER A 61 18.53 14.56 -3.91
C SER A 61 19.72 14.76 -4.83
N THR A 62 20.90 14.98 -4.25
CA THR A 62 22.15 15.05 -5.01
C THR A 62 23.12 13.98 -4.53
N ILE A 63 23.82 13.36 -5.47
CA ILE A 63 24.88 12.38 -5.20
C ILE A 63 26.17 12.83 -5.87
N GLN A 64 27.30 12.43 -5.29
CA GLN A 64 28.61 12.60 -5.91
C GLN A 64 28.95 11.35 -6.72
N ALA A 65 29.19 11.53 -8.02
CA ALA A 65 29.65 10.46 -8.89
C ALA A 65 30.73 11.01 -9.82
N ASN A 66 31.89 10.35 -9.85
CA ASN A 66 33.04 10.72 -10.67
C ASN A 66 33.45 12.20 -10.53
N GLY A 67 33.43 12.74 -9.30
CA GLY A 67 33.79 14.13 -9.01
C GLY A 67 32.75 15.17 -9.45
N LYS A 68 31.57 14.73 -9.91
CA LYS A 68 30.46 15.59 -10.33
C LYS A 68 29.26 15.39 -9.41
N VAL A 69 28.60 16.52 -9.09
CA VAL A 69 27.30 16.52 -8.42
C VAL A 69 26.21 16.18 -9.45
N ILE A 70 25.47 15.11 -9.20
CA ILE A 70 24.36 14.67 -10.05
C ILE A 70 23.07 14.70 -9.25
N ARG A 71 22.01 15.27 -9.83
CA ARG A 71 20.65 15.18 -9.27
C ARG A 71 20.06 13.81 -9.53
N VAL A 72 19.41 13.26 -8.51
CA VAL A 72 18.68 12.01 -8.59
C VAL A 72 17.28 12.16 -8.00
N TYR A 73 16.36 11.39 -8.55
CA TYR A 73 14.93 11.48 -8.28
C TYR A 73 14.37 10.14 -7.84
N GLY A 74 13.48 10.18 -6.86
CA GLY A 74 12.75 9.03 -6.34
C GLY A 74 11.26 9.32 -6.24
N LEU A 75 10.44 8.29 -6.03
CA LEU A 75 9.01 8.45 -5.81
C LEU A 75 8.74 9.01 -4.41
N ALA A 76 7.95 10.09 -4.34
CA ALA A 76 7.43 10.58 -3.07
C ALA A 76 6.17 9.79 -2.67
N PRO A 77 5.72 9.83 -1.39
CA PRO A 77 4.53 9.09 -0.99
C PRO A 77 3.27 9.37 -1.84
N VAL A 78 3.10 10.61 -2.32
CA VAL A 78 1.94 11.02 -3.13
C VAL A 78 1.92 10.35 -4.51
N SER A 79 3.07 9.99 -5.09
CA SER A 79 3.11 9.38 -6.43
C SER A 79 2.51 7.98 -6.47
N ASN A 80 2.42 7.29 -5.34
CA ASN A 80 1.74 5.99 -5.26
C ASN A 80 0.24 6.12 -5.59
N HIS A 81 -0.40 7.20 -5.12
CA HIS A 81 -1.79 7.48 -5.45
C HIS A 81 -1.96 7.88 -6.92
N LEU A 82 -0.97 8.59 -7.48
CA LEU A 82 -1.00 9.02 -8.87
C LEU A 82 -0.86 7.84 -9.84
N HIS A 83 0.02 6.87 -9.53
CA HIS A 83 0.16 5.65 -10.32
C HIS A 83 -1.14 4.84 -10.33
N MET A 84 -1.79 4.63 -9.17
CA MET A 84 -3.11 3.96 -9.15
C MET A 84 -4.16 4.75 -9.95
N SER A 85 -4.13 6.09 -9.87
CA SER A 85 -5.12 6.94 -10.54
C SER A 85 -5.09 6.85 -12.06
N SER A 86 -3.93 6.56 -12.68
CA SER A 86 -3.85 6.40 -14.14
C SER A 86 -4.59 5.16 -14.64
N PHE A 87 -4.76 4.13 -13.81
CA PHE A 87 -5.52 2.92 -14.15
C PHE A 87 -7.02 3.03 -13.88
N MET A 88 -7.50 4.15 -13.32
CA MET A 88 -8.94 4.38 -13.11
C MET A 88 -9.70 4.43 -14.43
N LYS A 89 -9.11 5.05 -15.45
CA LYS A 89 -9.68 5.10 -16.80
C LYS A 89 -9.84 3.69 -17.37
N ASP A 90 -8.80 2.88 -17.29
CA ASP A 90 -8.81 1.51 -17.84
C ASP A 90 -9.75 0.61 -17.06
N ALA A 91 -9.89 0.81 -15.74
CA ALA A 91 -10.89 0.11 -14.93
C ALA A 91 -12.34 0.43 -15.36
N VAL A 92 -12.62 1.68 -15.77
CA VAL A 92 -13.93 2.07 -16.30
C VAL A 92 -14.19 1.48 -17.68
N LEU A 93 -13.17 1.51 -18.56
CA LEU A 93 -13.32 1.08 -19.95
C LEU A 93 -13.29 -0.44 -20.12
N GLU A 94 -12.46 -1.12 -19.35
CA GLU A 94 -12.16 -2.55 -19.52
C GLU A 94 -12.63 -3.42 -18.35
N GLY A 95 -13.16 -2.80 -17.28
CA GLY A 95 -13.55 -3.48 -16.05
C GLY A 95 -12.35 -3.87 -15.17
N GLY A 96 -12.66 -4.34 -13.95
CA GLY A 96 -11.67 -4.72 -12.94
C GLY A 96 -11.36 -3.60 -11.93
N LEU A 97 -10.54 -3.92 -10.93
CA LEU A 97 -10.17 -2.96 -9.89
C LEU A 97 -8.91 -2.18 -10.31
N PRO A 98 -8.91 -0.83 -10.21
CA PRO A 98 -7.75 0.00 -10.55
C PRO A 98 -6.46 -0.44 -9.83
N PHE A 99 -6.59 -0.80 -8.55
CA PHE A 99 -5.47 -1.30 -7.75
C PHE A 99 -4.87 -2.58 -8.36
N SER A 100 -5.71 -3.55 -8.70
CA SER A 100 -5.26 -4.82 -9.27
C SER A 100 -4.61 -4.63 -10.64
N LYS A 101 -5.11 -3.68 -11.45
CA LYS A 101 -4.48 -3.31 -12.72
C LYS A 101 -3.12 -2.64 -12.52
N ALA A 102 -2.99 -1.75 -11.54
CA ALA A 102 -1.74 -1.04 -11.25
C ALA A 102 -0.64 -1.97 -10.71
N TYR A 103 -0.99 -2.83 -9.76
CA TYR A 103 0.00 -3.62 -9.01
C TYR A 103 0.07 -5.10 -9.42
N GLY A 104 -0.76 -5.54 -10.37
CA GLY A 104 -0.81 -6.93 -10.85
C GLY A 104 -1.27 -7.95 -9.80
N MET A 105 -1.78 -7.49 -8.65
CA MET A 105 -2.28 -8.31 -7.56
C MET A 105 -3.35 -7.56 -6.77
N ASN A 106 -4.20 -8.28 -6.04
CA ASN A 106 -5.22 -7.63 -5.22
C ASN A 106 -4.59 -6.90 -4.02
N VAL A 107 -5.38 -6.01 -3.40
CA VAL A 107 -4.94 -5.18 -2.28
C VAL A 107 -4.53 -6.00 -1.05
N VAL A 108 -5.18 -7.14 -0.81
CA VAL A 108 -4.90 -8.01 0.35
C VAL A 108 -3.50 -8.62 0.21
N ASP A 109 -3.17 -9.17 -0.96
CA ASP A 109 -1.86 -9.74 -1.24
C ASP A 109 -0.76 -8.67 -1.22
N TYR A 110 -1.05 -7.48 -1.75
CA TYR A 110 -0.09 -6.37 -1.76
C TYR A 110 0.23 -5.87 -0.34
N ILE A 111 -0.79 -5.65 0.49
CA ILE A 111 -0.64 -5.29 1.91
C ILE A 111 0.19 -6.34 2.67
N GLY A 112 0.06 -7.62 2.31
CA GLY A 112 0.85 -8.71 2.89
C GLY A 112 2.33 -8.74 2.49
N ARG A 113 2.73 -8.05 1.41
CA ARG A 113 4.11 -7.99 0.90
C ARG A 113 4.88 -6.73 1.28
N ASP A 114 4.20 -5.60 1.42
CA ASP A 114 4.82 -4.30 1.77
C ASP A 114 4.66 -4.03 3.28
N ASP A 115 5.72 -4.26 4.06
CA ASP A 115 5.69 -4.09 5.52
C ASP A 115 5.32 -2.66 5.95
N ARG A 116 5.69 -1.65 5.16
CA ARG A 116 5.39 -0.25 5.48
C ARG A 116 3.92 0.06 5.25
N LEU A 117 3.38 -0.33 4.09
CA LEU A 117 1.96 -0.13 3.80
C LEU A 117 1.09 -1.01 4.71
N GLY A 118 1.52 -2.24 4.97
CA GLY A 118 0.91 -3.14 5.94
C GLY A 118 0.88 -2.54 7.35
N GLY A 119 1.95 -1.87 7.77
CA GLY A 119 2.00 -1.12 9.02
C GLY A 119 0.98 0.02 9.08
N VAL A 120 0.99 0.92 8.08
CA VAL A 120 0.06 2.06 8.02
C VAL A 120 -1.40 1.61 8.00
N PHE A 121 -1.72 0.57 7.22
CA PHE A 121 -3.07 0.01 7.16
C PHE A 121 -3.50 -0.57 8.52
N LYS A 122 -2.63 -1.37 9.16
CA LYS A 122 -2.88 -1.92 10.50
C LYS A 122 -3.10 -0.81 11.53
N ASP A 123 -2.30 0.24 11.50
CA ASP A 123 -2.40 1.34 12.46
C ASP A 123 -3.68 2.17 12.25
N SER A 124 -4.06 2.42 11.00
CA SER A 124 -5.31 3.12 10.67
C SER A 124 -6.53 2.37 11.20
N ILE A 125 -6.53 1.05 11.05
CA ILE A 125 -7.55 0.16 11.59
C ILE A 125 -7.55 0.16 13.13
N LYS A 126 -6.39 0.17 13.79
CA LYS A 126 -6.30 0.25 15.26
C LYS A 126 -6.94 1.52 15.82
N VAL A 127 -6.74 2.67 15.15
CA VAL A 127 -7.32 3.95 15.56
C VAL A 127 -8.85 3.88 15.54
N PHE A 128 -9.45 3.44 14.44
CA PHE A 128 -10.91 3.33 14.30
C PHE A 128 -11.54 2.38 15.33
N LYS A 129 -10.81 1.34 15.74
CA LYS A 129 -11.30 0.30 16.66
C LYS A 129 -11.33 0.74 18.14
N LYS A 130 -10.51 1.71 18.56
CA LYS A 130 -10.39 2.06 19.99
C LYS A 130 -11.63 2.77 20.52
N GLU A 131 -12.16 3.72 19.76
CA GLU A 131 -13.26 4.60 20.21
C GLU A 131 -14.60 3.85 20.29
N ILE A 132 -14.88 2.97 19.32
CA ILE A 132 -16.15 2.23 19.25
C ILE A 132 -16.29 1.24 20.41
N LEU A 133 -15.21 0.53 20.77
CA LEU A 133 -15.22 -0.50 21.82
C LEU A 133 -15.34 0.07 23.26
N GLU A 134 -15.24 1.38 23.43
CA GLU A 134 -15.44 2.04 24.73
C GLU A 134 -16.90 2.43 24.96
N ILE A 135 -17.66 2.70 23.89
CA ILE A 135 -19.06 3.16 23.99
C ILE A 135 -20.09 2.08 23.65
N TYR A 136 -19.67 1.00 22.97
CA TYR A 136 -20.59 -0.03 22.49
C TYR A 136 -20.88 -1.09 23.56
N MET A 137 -22.15 -1.18 23.96
CA MET A 137 -22.63 -2.16 24.96
C MET A 137 -23.21 -3.45 24.38
N GLY A 138 -23.28 -3.59 23.05
CA GLY A 138 -23.97 -4.72 22.39
C GLY A 138 -23.29 -6.08 22.53
N PHE A 139 -22.17 -6.18 23.26
CA PHE A 139 -21.52 -7.45 23.57
C PHE A 139 -22.08 -8.12 24.84
N GLU A 140 -22.87 -7.41 25.65
CA GLU A 140 -23.45 -7.97 26.87
C GLU A 140 -24.41 -9.12 26.57
N GLY A 141 -24.29 -10.21 27.34
CA GLY A 141 -25.15 -11.40 27.20
C GLY A 141 -24.79 -12.34 26.05
N LEU A 142 -23.81 -12.00 25.21
CA LEU A 142 -23.31 -12.93 24.19
C LEU A 142 -22.62 -14.13 24.82
N ARG A 143 -22.72 -15.28 24.14
CA ARG A 143 -22.02 -16.52 24.51
C ARG A 143 -20.81 -16.80 23.62
N THR A 144 -20.91 -16.44 22.35
CA THR A 144 -19.87 -16.66 21.35
C THR A 144 -19.81 -15.44 20.45
N LEU A 145 -18.59 -14.99 20.12
CA LEU A 145 -18.35 -13.91 19.18
C LEU A 145 -17.31 -14.37 18.15
N VAL A 146 -17.69 -14.34 16.88
CA VAL A 146 -16.82 -14.65 15.74
C VAL A 146 -16.42 -13.34 15.05
N ASP A 147 -15.12 -13.03 15.03
CA ASP A 147 -14.55 -11.88 14.33
C ASP A 147 -14.05 -12.35 12.94
N VAL A 148 -14.87 -12.10 11.91
CA VAL A 148 -14.60 -12.53 10.53
C VAL A 148 -13.74 -11.48 9.82
N GLY A 149 -12.58 -11.90 9.32
CA GLY A 149 -11.54 -10.96 8.89
C GLY A 149 -10.87 -10.25 10.08
N GLY A 150 -10.83 -10.92 11.24
CA GLY A 150 -10.36 -10.35 12.50
C GLY A 150 -8.85 -10.09 12.57
N GLY A 151 -8.10 -10.48 11.54
CA GLY A 151 -6.68 -10.26 11.42
C GLY A 151 -5.89 -11.01 12.51
N ASP A 152 -5.10 -10.26 13.26
CA ASP A 152 -4.27 -10.78 14.36
C ASP A 152 -5.03 -11.01 15.68
N GLY A 153 -6.36 -10.85 15.68
CA GLY A 153 -7.21 -11.07 16.84
C GLY A 153 -7.19 -9.91 17.85
N THR A 154 -6.57 -8.77 17.54
CA THR A 154 -6.46 -7.64 18.46
C THR A 154 -7.81 -7.08 18.92
N ILE A 155 -8.87 -7.15 18.09
CA ILE A 155 -10.21 -6.71 18.49
C ILE A 155 -10.74 -7.61 19.61
N LEU A 156 -10.80 -8.91 19.36
CA LEU A 156 -11.27 -9.87 20.36
C LEU A 156 -10.44 -9.78 21.64
N ASN A 157 -9.12 -9.61 21.54
CA ASN A 157 -8.26 -9.47 22.71
C ASN A 157 -8.57 -8.22 23.56
N ARG A 158 -9.31 -7.24 23.02
CA ARG A 158 -9.85 -6.11 23.79
C ARG A 158 -11.25 -6.35 24.34
N ILE A 159 -12.06 -7.14 23.64
CA ILE A 159 -13.45 -7.45 24.02
C ILE A 159 -13.48 -8.52 25.12
N ILE A 160 -12.78 -9.64 24.93
CA ILE A 160 -12.85 -10.81 25.81
C ILE A 160 -12.46 -10.50 27.26
N PRO A 161 -11.44 -9.68 27.57
CA PRO A 161 -11.16 -9.30 28.97
C PRO A 161 -12.29 -8.55 29.67
N LYS A 162 -13.11 -7.79 28.92
CA LYS A 162 -14.29 -7.08 29.45
C LYS A 162 -15.52 -8.00 29.56
N HIS A 163 -15.56 -9.06 28.75
CA HIS A 163 -16.68 -10.00 28.66
C HIS A 163 -16.18 -11.46 28.71
N PRO A 164 -15.61 -11.92 29.85
CA PRO A 164 -14.94 -13.22 29.93
C PRO A 164 -15.87 -14.43 29.75
N ALA A 165 -17.19 -14.23 29.82
CA ALA A 165 -18.18 -15.26 29.53
C ALA A 165 -18.32 -15.55 28.02
N ILE A 166 -17.82 -14.67 27.15
CA ILE A 166 -17.87 -14.85 25.69
C ILE A 166 -16.73 -15.78 25.27
N LYS A 167 -17.05 -16.81 24.49
CA LYS A 167 -16.07 -17.54 23.70
C LYS A 167 -15.69 -16.73 22.46
N GLY A 168 -14.45 -16.24 22.38
CA GLY A 168 -13.93 -15.52 21.22
C GLY A 168 -13.41 -16.45 20.13
N ILE A 169 -13.79 -16.21 18.87
CA ILE A 169 -13.27 -16.94 17.70
C ILE A 169 -12.73 -15.91 16.69
N ASN A 170 -11.42 -15.84 16.52
CA ASN A 170 -10.80 -15.05 15.47
C ASN A 170 -10.77 -15.86 14.17
N TYR A 171 -11.40 -15.37 13.12
CA TYR A 171 -11.53 -16.08 11.85
C TYR A 171 -10.89 -15.27 10.72
N ASP A 172 -9.83 -15.80 10.10
CA ASP A 172 -9.14 -15.14 8.98
C ASP A 172 -8.45 -16.16 8.06
N LEU A 173 -7.87 -15.67 6.96
CA LEU A 173 -7.12 -16.47 6.01
C LEU A 173 -5.95 -17.20 6.69
N PRO A 174 -5.58 -18.41 6.21
CA PRO A 174 -4.46 -19.17 6.77
C PRO A 174 -3.14 -18.41 6.84
N SER A 175 -2.85 -17.56 5.85
CA SER A 175 -1.65 -16.73 5.80
C SER A 175 -1.58 -15.69 6.93
N VAL A 176 -2.74 -15.23 7.40
CA VAL A 176 -2.89 -14.22 8.46
C VAL A 176 -2.85 -14.89 9.82
N VAL A 177 -3.67 -15.93 10.03
CA VAL A 177 -3.74 -16.66 11.31
C VAL A 177 -2.39 -17.26 11.71
N LYS A 178 -1.63 -17.80 10.75
CA LYS A 178 -0.30 -18.38 11.02
C LYS A 178 0.70 -17.39 11.64
N LYS A 179 0.55 -16.09 11.36
CA LYS A 179 1.42 -15.02 11.87
C LYS A 179 0.84 -14.33 13.11
N SER A 180 -0.34 -14.74 13.55
CA SER A 180 -1.07 -14.08 14.62
C SER A 180 -0.57 -14.56 15.99
N PRO A 181 -0.42 -13.65 16.97
CA PRO A 181 -0.10 -14.04 18.34
C PRO A 181 -1.27 -14.80 18.96
N SER A 182 -0.97 -15.71 19.89
CA SER A 182 -2.00 -16.38 20.69
C SER A 182 -2.50 -15.45 21.79
N HIS A 183 -3.82 -15.40 21.98
CA HIS A 183 -4.46 -14.62 23.04
C HIS A 183 -5.32 -15.53 23.94
N PRO A 184 -5.30 -15.35 25.27
CA PRO A 184 -6.16 -16.10 26.18
C PRO A 184 -7.65 -15.92 25.87
N GLY A 185 -8.42 -17.00 25.91
CA GLY A 185 -9.87 -16.98 25.66
C GLY A 185 -10.28 -16.80 24.20
N ILE A 186 -9.32 -16.84 23.26
CA ILE A 186 -9.56 -16.65 21.82
C ILE A 186 -9.06 -17.86 21.05
N GLU A 187 -9.96 -18.46 20.26
CA GLU A 187 -9.67 -19.55 19.33
C GLU A 187 -9.42 -18.98 17.93
N HIS A 188 -8.30 -19.33 17.29
CA HIS A 188 -8.02 -18.90 15.93
C HIS A 188 -8.43 -19.98 14.91
N ILE A 189 -9.27 -19.60 13.94
CA ILE A 189 -9.71 -20.47 12.85
C ILE A 189 -9.21 -19.92 11.51
N ALA A 190 -8.43 -20.74 10.81
CA ALA A 190 -7.70 -20.38 9.60
C ALA A 190 -8.42 -20.89 8.34
N ARG A 191 -9.32 -20.09 7.75
CA ARG A 191 -10.16 -20.51 6.61
C ARG A 191 -10.65 -19.32 5.77
N ASP A 192 -11.26 -19.62 4.62
CA ASP A 192 -11.86 -18.63 3.73
C ASP A 192 -13.33 -18.36 4.12
N MET A 193 -13.66 -17.10 4.41
CA MET A 193 -15.02 -16.68 4.80
C MET A 193 -16.05 -16.83 3.68
N PHE A 194 -15.61 -16.83 2.41
CA PHE A 194 -16.50 -17.04 1.26
C PHE A 194 -16.90 -18.50 1.09
N VAL A 195 -16.20 -19.43 1.74
CA VAL A 195 -16.56 -20.86 1.73
C VAL A 195 -17.52 -21.18 2.87
N ARG A 196 -17.18 -20.79 4.11
CA ARG A 196 -18.01 -21.04 5.29
C ARG A 196 -17.59 -20.17 6.46
N ILE A 197 -18.53 -19.64 7.21
CA ILE A 197 -18.28 -19.03 8.53
C ILE A 197 -18.71 -20.04 9.62
N PRO A 198 -17.93 -20.21 10.71
CA PRO A 198 -18.24 -21.13 11.80
C PRO A 198 -19.55 -20.82 12.54
#